data_AF-A1K7F5-F1
#
_entry.id   AF-A1K7F5-F1
#
_cell.length_a   1.000
_cell.length_b   1.000
_cell.length_c   1.000
_cell.angle_alpha   90.00
_cell.angle_beta   90.00
_cell.angle_gamma   90.00
#
_symmetry.space_group_name_H-M   'P 1'
#
loop_
_entity.id
_entity.type
_entity.pdbx_description
1 polymer ?
#
loop_
_entity_poly.entity_id
_entity_poly.type
_entity_poly.pdbx_seq_one_letter_code
_entity_poly.pdbx_strand_id
1 'polypeptide(L)'
;MRWPVIILAVLVVVLQYPLWLGKGGWLRVWEVDRKLHEQREENTRLEERNAGLDAEVRDLKSGNEAIEERARLELGLTKPNEIFVQVPQKH
;
A
#
# COMPACT_ATOMS: atom_id res chain seq x y z
N MET A 1 -57.46 29.99 0.79
CA MET A 1 -56.87 30.09 -0.56
C MET A 1 -55.34 30.20 -0.45
N ARG A 2 -54.62 29.08 -0.40
CA ARG A 2 -53.13 29.01 -0.42
C ARG A 2 -52.62 27.85 -1.29
N TRP A 3 -53.45 27.35 -2.20
CA TRP A 3 -53.13 26.21 -3.08
C TRP A 3 -51.87 26.38 -3.95
N PRO A 4 -51.57 27.55 -4.55
CA PRO A 4 -50.33 27.70 -5.34
C PRO A 4 -49.06 27.52 -4.50
N VAL A 5 -49.10 27.89 -3.21
CA VAL A 5 -47.98 27.70 -2.28
C VAL A 5 -47.72 26.21 -2.04
N ILE A 6 -48.78 25.40 -1.95
CA ILE A 6 -48.68 23.94 -1.78
C ILE A 6 -48.04 23.33 -3.04
N ILE A 7 -48.47 23.72 -4.23
CA ILE A 7 -47.90 23.23 -5.49
C ILE A 7 -46.41 23.59 -5.59
N LEU A 8 -46.05 24.83 -5.25
CA LEU A 8 -44.66 25.26 -5.27
C LEU A 8 -43.81 24.48 -4.25
N ALA A 9 -44.33 24.25 -3.04
CA ALA A 9 -43.64 23.47 -2.02
C ALA A 9 -43.41 22.02 -2.48
N VAL A 10 -44.41 21.39 -3.10
CA VAL A 10 -44.27 20.03 -3.67
C VAL A 10 -43.22 20.02 -4.78
N LEU A 11 -43.21 21.02 -5.66
CA LEU A 11 -42.22 21.12 -6.74
C LEU A 11 -40.80 21.26 -6.18
N VAL A 12 -40.61 22.08 -5.14
CA VAL A 12 -39.31 22.22 -4.47
C VAL A 12 -38.89 20.89 -3.83
N VAL A 13 -39.79 20.19 -3.13
CA VAL A 13 -39.47 18.88 -2.53
C VAL A 13 -39.09 17.86 -3.58
N VAL A 14 -39.83 17.78 -4.69
CA VAL A 14 -39.54 16.85 -5.80
C VAL A 14 -38.19 17.17 -6.47
N LEU A 15 -37.83 18.44 -6.58
CA LEU A 15 -36.53 18.84 -7.14
C LEU A 15 -35.38 18.60 -6.16
N GLN A 16 -35.61 18.79 -4.86
CA GLN A 16 -34.61 18.60 -3.81
C GLN A 16 -34.37 17.12 -3.53
N TYR A 17 -35.40 16.28 -3.49
CA TYR A 17 -35.28 14.85 -3.20
C TYR A 17 -34.18 14.12 -3.99
N PRO A 18 -34.06 14.26 -5.32
CA PRO A 18 -32.98 13.64 -6.09
C PRO A 18 -31.60 14.27 -5.85
N LEU A 19 -31.50 15.48 -5.32
CA LEU A 19 -30.19 16.03 -4.89
C LEU A 19 -29.67 15.31 -3.64
N TRP A 20 -30.58 14.83 -2.79
CA TRP A 20 -30.22 14.14 -1.54
C TRP A 20 -30.01 12.64 -1.79
N LEU A 21 -30.84 12.03 -2.65
CA LEU A 21 -30.89 10.58 -2.90
C LEU A 21 -30.37 10.16 -4.28
N GLY A 22 -30.07 11.10 -5.17
CA GLY A 22 -29.61 10.80 -6.52
C GLY A 22 -28.24 10.13 -6.54
N LYS A 23 -27.82 9.71 -7.74
CA LYS A 23 -26.59 8.93 -7.97
C LYS A 23 -25.30 9.61 -7.45
N GLY A 24 -25.32 10.92 -7.22
CA GLY A 24 -24.24 11.70 -6.60
C GLY A 24 -24.63 12.38 -5.29
N GLY A 25 -25.74 11.98 -4.67
CA GLY A 25 -26.22 12.57 -3.41
C GLY A 25 -25.32 12.23 -2.23
N TRP A 26 -25.53 12.95 -1.12
CA TRP A 26 -24.75 12.84 0.12
C TRP A 26 -24.60 11.39 0.64
N LEU A 27 -25.63 10.55 0.44
CA LEU A 27 -25.58 9.14 0.85
C LEU A 27 -24.48 8.36 0.10
N ARG A 28 -24.31 8.62 -1.20
CA ARG A 28 -23.29 7.96 -2.01
C ARG A 28 -21.89 8.47 -1.66
N VAL A 29 -21.77 9.77 -1.39
CA VAL A 29 -20.51 10.35 -0.90
C VAL A 29 -20.09 9.67 0.39
N TRP A 30 -21.02 9.48 1.34
CA TRP A 30 -20.73 8.80 2.60
C TRP A 30 -20.33 7.33 2.42
N GLU A 31 -20.99 6.61 1.50
CA GLU A 31 -20.61 5.22 1.18
C GLU A 31 -19.22 5.13 0.53
N VAL A 32 -18.91 6.02 -0.40
CA VAL A 32 -17.61 6.06 -1.09
C VAL A 32 -16.50 6.49 -0.13
N ASP A 33 -16.78 7.48 0.73
CA ASP A 33 -15.86 7.94 1.76
C ASP A 33 -15.54 6.82 2.76
N ARG A 34 -16.56 6.08 3.21
CA ARG A 34 -16.35 4.90 4.07
C ARG A 34 -15.49 3.84 3.39
N LYS A 35 -15.76 3.51 2.13
CA LYS A 35 -14.93 2.56 1.36
C LYS A 35 -13.51 3.07 1.17
N LEU A 36 -13.32 4.38 0.96
CA LEU A 36 -12.01 4.98 0.83
C LEU A 36 -11.22 4.89 2.14
N HIS A 37 -11.89 5.14 3.28
CA HIS A 37 -11.30 4.97 4.60
C HIS A 37 -10.90 3.51 4.87
N GLU A 38 -11.80 2.55 4.64
CA GLU A 38 -11.53 1.11 4.75
C GLU A 38 -10.33 0.69 3.87
N GLN A 39 -10.30 1.13 2.61
CA GLN A 39 -9.21 0.80 1.68
C GLN A 39 -7.88 1.43 2.07
N ARG A 40 -7.89 2.65 2.62
CA ARG A 40 -6.68 3.33 3.10
C ARG A 40 -6.08 2.62 4.31
N GLU A 41 -6.91 2.21 5.26
CA GLU A 41 -6.45 1.44 6.43
C GLU A 41 -5.83 0.09 6.00
N GLU A 42 -6.46 -0.61 5.04
CA GLU A 42 -5.89 -1.83 4.48
C GLU A 42 -4.55 -1.57 3.78
N ASN A 43 -4.47 -0.51 2.98
CA ASN A 43 -3.25 -0.16 2.25
C ASN A 43 -2.09 0.17 3.20
N THR A 44 -2.33 1.01 4.22
CA THR A 44 -1.33 1.30 5.26
C THR A 44 -0.82 0.03 5.94
N ARG A 45 -1.72 -0.89 6.31
CA ARG A 45 -1.32 -2.17 6.92
C ARG A 45 -0.45 -3.01 5.96
N LEU A 46 -0.77 -3.03 4.68
CA LEU A 46 0.01 -3.75 3.67
C LEU A 46 1.38 -3.10 3.45
N GLU A 47 1.46 -1.78 3.44
CA GLU A 47 2.72 -1.03 3.34
C GLU A 47 3.64 -1.32 4.53
N GLU A 48 3.12 -1.29 5.76
CA GLU A 48 3.88 -1.63 6.97
C GLU A 48 4.42 -3.07 6.92
N ARG A 49 3.59 -4.03 6.51
CA ARG A 49 4.00 -5.43 6.34
C ARG A 49 5.07 -5.58 5.27
N ASN A 50 4.91 -4.91 4.13
CA ASN A 50 5.89 -4.94 3.05
C ASN A 50 7.23 -4.35 3.47
N ALA A 51 7.21 -3.24 4.23
CA ALA A 51 8.43 -2.66 4.79
C ALA A 51 9.15 -3.63 5.75
N GLY A 52 8.39 -4.36 6.57
CA GLY A 52 8.92 -5.41 7.43
C GLY A 52 9.56 -6.57 6.67
N LEU A 53 8.86 -7.11 5.66
CA LEU A 53 9.38 -8.18 4.80
C LEU A 53 10.62 -7.75 4.01
N ASP A 54 10.66 -6.51 3.53
CA ASP A 54 11.80 -5.96 2.81
C ASP A 54 13.02 -5.77 3.73
N ALA A 55 12.80 -5.39 4.99
CA ALA A 55 13.85 -5.38 6.01
C ALA A 55 14.38 -6.80 6.32
N GLU A 56 13.49 -7.79 6.45
CA GLU A 56 13.87 -9.19 6.66
C GLU A 56 14.67 -9.74 5.47
N VAL A 57 14.25 -9.46 4.23
CA VAL A 57 14.99 -9.86 3.02
C VAL A 57 16.37 -9.22 2.98
N ARG A 58 16.51 -7.95 3.38
CA ARG A 58 17.82 -7.29 3.46
C ARG A 58 18.73 -7.94 4.50
N ASP A 59 18.20 -8.24 5.68
CA ASP A 59 18.96 -8.88 6.77
C ASP A 59 19.39 -10.31 6.40
N LEU A 60 18.50 -11.08 5.78
CA LEU A 60 18.83 -12.42 5.28
C LEU A 60 19.92 -12.38 4.19
N LYS A 61 19.86 -11.39 3.29
CA LYS A 61 20.89 -11.22 2.25
C LYS A 61 22.23 -10.82 2.85
N SER A 62 22.27 -9.84 3.75
CA SER A 62 23.51 -9.40 4.40
C SER A 62 24.13 -10.51 5.25
N GLY A 63 23.29 -11.28 5.97
CA GLY A 63 23.72 -12.46 6.72
C GLY A 63 24.33 -13.53 5.82
N ASN A 64 23.67 -13.85 4.69
CA ASN A 64 24.19 -14.82 3.73
C ASN A 64 25.49 -14.35 3.06
N GLU A 65 25.60 -13.07 2.70
CA GLU A 65 26.83 -12.49 2.15
C GLU A 65 27.98 -12.54 3.16
N ALA A 66 27.72 -12.23 4.43
CA ALA A 66 28.71 -12.32 5.50
C ALA A 66 29.18 -13.77 5.74
N ILE A 67 28.25 -14.75 5.68
CA ILE A 67 28.58 -16.17 5.76
C ILE A 67 29.38 -16.62 4.53
N GLU A 68 28.99 -16.19 3.32
CA GLU A 68 29.69 -16.51 2.07
C GLU A 68 31.12 -15.96 2.09
N GLU A 69 31.31 -14.71 2.50
CA GLU A 69 32.64 -14.09 2.60
C GLU A 69 33.53 -14.82 3.61
N ARG A 70 32.98 -15.18 4.78
CA ARG A 70 33.72 -15.99 5.77
C ARG A 70 34.09 -17.36 5.22
N ALA A 71 33.18 -18.03 4.51
CA ALA A 71 33.44 -19.32 3.88
C ALA A 71 34.51 -19.23 2.77
N ARG A 72 34.51 -18.15 1.98
CA ARG A 72 35.54 -17.86 0.96
C ARG A 72 36.91 -17.62 1.60
N LEU A 73 36.97 -16.82 2.68
CA LEU A 73 38.21 -16.42 3.34
C LEU A 73 38.82 -17.51 4.25
N GLU A 74 38.01 -18.18 5.07
CA GLU A 74 38.50 -19.17 6.05
C GLU A 74 38.70 -20.56 5.44
N LEU A 75 37.83 -20.97 4.51
CA LEU A 75 37.83 -22.33 3.96
C LEU A 75 38.28 -22.40 2.50
N GLY A 76 38.50 -21.26 1.84
CA GLY A 76 38.85 -21.22 0.42
C GLY A 76 37.73 -21.74 -0.50
N LEU A 77 36.49 -21.75 -0.02
CA LEU A 77 35.35 -22.27 -0.78
C LEU A 77 35.04 -21.34 -1.96
N THR A 78 34.75 -21.95 -3.11
CA THR A 78 34.38 -21.27 -4.35
C THR A 78 33.15 -21.93 -4.96
N LYS A 79 32.39 -21.18 -5.76
CA LYS A 79 31.24 -21.71 -6.51
C LYS A 79 31.73 -22.56 -7.68
N PRO A 80 30.93 -23.56 -8.14
CA PRO A 80 31.26 -24.29 -9.36
C PRO A 80 31.44 -23.32 -10.55
N ASN A 81 32.52 -23.48 -11.31
CA ASN A 81 32.95 -22.58 -12.40
C ASN A 81 33.38 -21.17 -11.97
N GLU A 82 33.72 -20.94 -10.70
CA GLU A 82 34.28 -19.67 -10.23
C GLU A 82 35.82 -19.67 -10.30
N ILE A 83 36.42 -18.60 -10.84
CA ILE A 83 37.86 -18.35 -10.77
C ILE A 83 38.08 -17.30 -9.68
N PHE A 84 38.58 -17.74 -8.52
CA PHE A 84 38.88 -16.85 -7.38
C PHE A 84 40.36 -16.46 -7.38
N VAL A 85 40.65 -15.16 -7.45
CA VAL A 85 42.02 -14.63 -7.45
C VAL A 85 42.25 -13.83 -6.17
N GLN A 86 43.14 -14.30 -5.30
CA GLN A 86 43.60 -13.54 -4.13
C GLN A 86 44.85 -12.75 -4.53
N VAL A 87 44.77 -11.43 -4.47
CA VAL A 87 45.93 -10.57 -4.69
C VAL A 87 46.52 -10.22 -3.32
N PRO A 88 47.75 -10.66 -2.98
CA PRO A 88 48.37 -10.28 -1.72
C PRO A 88 48.53 -8.76 -1.67
N GLN A 89 48.09 -8.13 -0.56
CA GLN A 89 48.38 -6.71 -0.35
C GLN A 89 49.89 -6.54 -0.18
N LYS A 90 50.49 -5.72 -1.04
CA LYS A 90 51.90 -5.36 -0.94
C LYS A 90 52.07 -4.39 0.22
N HIS A 91 52.53 -4.89 1.36
CA HIS A 91 53.09 -4.06 2.43
C HIS A 91 54.50 -3.57 2.06
#